data_AF-A0A1X1QU41-F1
#
_entry.id   AF-A0A1X1QU41-F1
#
_cell.length_a   1.000
_cell.length_b   1.000
_cell.length_c   1.000
_cell.angle_alpha   90.00
_cell.angle_beta   90.00
_cell.angle_gamma   90.00
#
_symmetry.space_group_name_H-M   'P 1'
#
loop_
_entity.id
_entity.type
_entity.pdbx_description
1 polymer ?
#
loop_
_entity_poly.entity_id
_entity_poly.type
_entity_poly.pdbx_seq_one_letter_code
_entity_poly.pdbx_strand_id
1 'polypeptide(L)' 'MVGATLGRIEEYDVFKEDWPQYVKRLSFFFTANGIADAVKKCAVFLTVIGAATYKVLRDLLSPEKPGDNRRSSSWLKS' A
#
# COMPACT_ATOMS: atom_id res chain seq x y z
N MET A 1 -9.10 26.65 -5.31
CA MET A 1 -10.17 25.80 -5.87
C MET A 1 -9.98 24.40 -5.30
N VAL A 2 -10.89 23.94 -4.45
CA VAL A 2 -10.89 22.55 -3.98
C VAL A 2 -11.44 21.73 -5.15
N GLY A 3 -10.56 21.04 -5.87
CA GLY A 3 -10.99 20.13 -6.93
C GLY A 3 -11.80 19.00 -6.30
N ALA A 4 -13.10 18.93 -6.60
CA ALA A 4 -13.93 17.82 -6.16
C ALA A 4 -13.35 16.53 -6.74
N THR A 5 -13.00 15.58 -5.87
CA THR A 5 -12.62 14.24 -6.32
C THR A 5 -13.84 13.59 -6.96
N LEU A 6 -13.69 13.14 -8.20
CA LEU A 6 -14.73 12.41 -8.92
C LEU A 6 -14.85 11.01 -8.31
N GLY A 7 -15.87 10.85 -7.47
CA GLY A 7 -16.24 9.58 -6.85
C GLY A 7 -15.45 9.22 -5.60
N ARG A 8 -15.80 8.07 -5.02
CA ARG A 8 -15.12 7.43 -3.88
C ARG A 8 -14.77 6.00 -4.29
N ILE A 9 -13.55 5.59 -3.99
CA ILE A 9 -13.17 4.17 -4.07
C ILE A 9 -13.34 3.56 -2.68
N GLU A 10 -13.89 2.36 -2.63
CA GLU A 10 -14.02 1.60 -1.38
C GLU A 10 -12.65 1.07 -0.94
N GLU A 11 -12.53 0.77 0.36
CA GLU A 11 -11.32 0.17 0.93
C GLU A 11 -11.07 -1.23 0.33
N TYR A 12 -9.80 -1.66 0.35
CA TYR A 12 -9.45 -3.00 -0.11
C TYR A 12 -10.00 -4.06 0.85
N ASP A 13 -10.71 -5.04 0.28
CA ASP A 13 -11.27 -6.16 1.04
C ASP A 13 -10.89 -7.49 0.38
N VAL A 14 -10.08 -8.27 1.11
CA VAL A 14 -9.56 -9.58 0.67
C VAL A 14 -10.68 -10.58 0.38
N PHE A 15 -11.87 -10.41 0.99
CA PHE A 15 -13.01 -11.29 0.76
C PHE A 15 -13.87 -10.88 -0.43
N LYS A 16 -13.68 -9.66 -0.96
CA LYS A 16 -14.49 -9.11 -2.06
C LYS A 16 -13.74 -9.03 -3.39
N GLU A 17 -12.44 -8.75 -3.36
CA GLU A 17 -11.67 -8.58 -4.60
C GLU A 17 -10.19 -8.97 -4.43
N ASP A 18 -9.58 -9.37 -5.55
CA ASP A 18 -8.15 -9.64 -5.58
C ASP A 18 -7.34 -8.34 -5.65
N TRP A 19 -6.16 -8.35 -5.03
CA TRP A 19 -5.24 -7.21 -5.03
C TRP A 19 -4.98 -6.58 -6.43
N PRO A 20 -4.74 -7.34 -7.51
CA PRO A 20 -4.53 -6.75 -8.84
C PRO A 20 -5.76 -6.04 -9.41
N GLN A 21 -6.97 -6.45 -9.03
CA GLN A 21 -8.21 -5.79 -9.45
C GLN A 21 -8.38 -4.46 -8.73
N TYR A 22 -8.10 -4.44 -7.42
CA TYR A 22 -8.09 -3.22 -6.63
C TYR A 22 -7.11 -2.18 -7.18
N VAL A 23 -5.87 -2.59 -7.48
CA VAL A 23 -4.85 -1.72 -8.07
C VAL A 23 -5.29 -1.14 -9.42
N LYS A 24 -5.98 -1.92 -10.26
CA LYS A 24 -6.54 -1.42 -11.53
C LYS A 24 -7.61 -0.35 -11.29
N ARG A 25 -8.55 -0.57 -10.37
CA ARG A 25 -9.58 0.43 -10.00
C ARG A 25 -8.95 1.73 -9.51
N LEU A 26 -7.91 1.62 -8.68
CA LEU A 26 -7.16 2.78 -8.20
C LEU A 26 -6.44 3.54 -9.33
N SER A 27 -5.88 2.83 -10.31
CA SER A 27 -5.26 3.45 -11.48
C SER A 27 -6.26 4.25 -12.31
N PHE A 28 -7.48 3.71 -12.51
CA PHE A 28 -8.56 4.45 -13.14
C PHE A 28 -8.99 5.66 -12.32
N PHE A 29 -9.04 5.54 -10.99
CA PHE A 29 -9.34 6.66 -10.10
C PHE A 29 -8.32 7.79 -10.23
N PHE A 30 -7.02 7.48 -10.26
CA PHE A 30 -5.97 8.47 -10.51
C PHE A 30 -6.12 9.15 -11.87
N THR A 31 -6.41 8.37 -12.90
CA THR A 31 -6.58 8.87 -14.27
C THR A 31 -7.79 9.80 -14.36
N ALA A 32 -8.93 9.40 -13.80
CA ALA A 32 -10.16 10.20 -13.80
C ALA A 32 -10.02 11.52 -13.03
N ASN A 33 -9.21 11.52 -11.95
CA ASN A 33 -8.98 12.70 -11.13
C ASN A 33 -7.75 13.53 -11.58
N GLY A 34 -7.09 13.17 -12.69
CA GLY A 34 -5.91 13.88 -13.19
C GLY A 34 -4.71 13.84 -12.23
N ILE A 35 -4.63 12.83 -11.37
CA ILE A 35 -3.56 12.69 -10.37
C ILE A 35 -2.35 12.06 -11.06
N ALA A 36 -1.45 12.90 -11.57
CA ALA A 36 -0.22 12.45 -12.23
C ALA A 36 0.97 12.29 -11.26
N ASP A 37 1.05 13.17 -10.27
CA ASP A 37 2.17 13.27 -9.33
C ASP A 37 2.28 12.02 -8.44
N ALA A 38 3.49 11.47 -8.33
CA ALA A 38 3.76 10.24 -7.59
C ALA A 38 3.49 10.39 -6.08
N VAL A 39 3.82 11.54 -5.49
CA VAL A 39 3.59 11.81 -4.07
C VAL A 39 2.09 11.89 -3.79
N LYS A 40 1.32 12.54 -4.67
CA LYS A 40 -0.15 12.58 -4.58
C LYS A 40 -0.78 11.20 -4.77
N LYS A 41 -0.30 10.38 -5.71
CA LYS A 41 -0.77 9.00 -5.87
C LYS A 41 -0.55 8.19 -4.60
N CYS A 42 0.64 8.28 -4.00
CA CYS A 42 0.95 7.60 -2.74
C CYS A 42 0.05 8.10 -1.59
N ALA A 43 -0.11 9.41 -1.42
CA ALA A 43 -0.97 9.96 -0.37
C ALA A 43 -2.44 9.52 -0.52
N VAL A 44 -2.97 9.56 -1.74
CA VAL A 44 -4.33 9.08 -2.01
C VAL A 44 -4.44 7.58 -1.78
N PHE A 45 -3.48 6.78 -2.27
CA PHE A 45 -3.44 5.34 -1.99
C PHE A 45 -3.49 5.04 -0.49
N LEU A 46 -2.59 5.63 0.30
CA LEU A 46 -2.51 5.38 1.75
C LEU A 46 -3.80 5.77 2.50
N THR A 47 -4.55 6.75 2.00
CA THR A 47 -5.81 7.17 2.60
C THR A 47 -6.99 6.29 2.20
N VAL A 48 -6.99 5.73 0.99
CA VAL A 48 -8.14 4.94 0.49
C VAL A 48 -8.03 3.44 0.76
N ILE A 49 -6.83 2.88 1.04
CA ILE A 49 -6.70 1.42 1.24
C ILE A 49 -7.32 0.89 2.53
N GLY A 50 -7.72 1.78 3.44
CA GLY A 50 -8.29 1.42 4.72
C GLY A 50 -7.26 1.13 5.82
N ALA A 51 -7.71 1.20 7.07
CA ALA A 51 -6.84 1.13 8.24
C ALA A 51 -6.13 -0.23 8.38
N ALA A 52 -6.81 -1.33 8.02
CA ALA A 52 -6.26 -2.67 8.14
C ALA A 52 -5.09 -2.90 7.18
N THR A 53 -5.26 -2.57 5.90
CA THR A 53 -4.20 -2.72 4.88
C THR A 53 -3.10 -1.69 5.08
N TYR A 54 -3.43 -0.47 5.53
CA TYR A 54 -2.43 0.52 5.92
C TYR A 54 -1.54 0.04 7.05
N LYS A 55 -2.09 -0.65 8.07
CA LYS A 55 -1.29 -1.26 9.13
C LYS A 55 -0.28 -2.26 8.58
N VAL A 56 -0.70 -3.17 7.70
CA VAL A 56 0.20 -4.14 7.05
C VAL A 56 1.29 -3.44 6.23
N LEU A 57 0.90 -2.43 5.45
CA LEU A 57 1.85 -1.66 4.63
C LEU A 57 2.85 -0.91 5.51
N ARG A 58 2.39 -0.31 6.61
CA ARG A 58 3.22 0.39 7.59
C ARG A 58 4.13 -0.59 8.32
N ASP A 59 3.68 -1.79 8.65
CA ASP A 59 4.53 -2.81 9.28
C ASP A 59 5.62 -3.28 8.28
N LEU A 60 5.29 -3.42 6.99
CA LEU A 60 6.26 -3.77 5.94
C LEU A 60 7.24 -2.64 5.58
N LEU A 61 6.79 -1.39 5.63
CA LEU A 61 7.60 -0.18 5.37
C LEU A 61 8.34 0.29 6.61
N SER A 62 7.91 -0.16 7.80
CA SER A 62 8.72 0.01 8.99
C SER A 62 10.03 -0.73 8.72
N PRO A 63 11.18 -0.13 9.03
CA PRO A 63 12.44 -0.84 9.02
C PRO A 63 12.42 -1.83 10.18
N GLU A 64 11.59 -2.86 10.10
CA GLU A 64 11.71 -4.02 10.95
C GLU A 64 13.00 -4.69 10.52
N LYS A 65 14.08 -4.42 11.26
CA LYS A 65 15.23 -5.32 11.28
C LYS A 65 14.69 -6.65 11.78
N PRO A 66 14.48 -7.66 10.91
CA PRO A 66 14.16 -8.99 11.38
C PRO A 66 15.52 -9.65 11.61
N GLY A 67 16.28 -9.10 12.57
CA GLY A 67 17.59 -9.60 12.94
C GLY A 67 18.71 -8.58 13.15
N ASP A 68 18.74 -7.94 14.32
CA ASP A 68 19.87 -8.20 15.22
C ASP A 68 19.70 -9.61 15.82
N ASN A 69 19.69 -10.60 14.93
CA ASN A 69 19.92 -11.99 15.21
C ASN A 69 20.84 -12.42 14.08
N ARG A 70 22.13 -12.44 14.41
CA ARG A 70 23.12 -13.28 13.75
C ARG A 70 22.42 -14.53 13.26
N ARG A 71 22.28 -14.67 11.94
CA ARG A 71 22.02 -15.95 11.29
C ARG A 71 22.99 -16.92 11.95
N SER A 72 22.42 -17.84 12.73
CA SER A 72 23.12 -18.84 13.52
C SER A 72 24.36 -19.31 12.78
N SER A 73 25.52 -18.94 13.32
CA SER A 73 26.82 -19.48 12.99
C SER A 73 26.83 -20.95 13.41
N SER A 74 26.33 -21.84 12.55
CA SER A 74 26.32 -23.28 12.79
C SER A 74 26.72 -24.10 11.56
N TRP A 75 27.50 -23.52 10.64
CA TRP A 75 27.98 -24.25 9.45
C TRP A 75 29.45 -23.99 9.08
N LEU A 76 30.27 -23.42 9.98
CA LEU A 76 31.70 -23.15 9.71
C LEU A 76 32.64 -23.58 10.84
N LYS A 77 32.24 -24.58 11.63
CA LYS A 77 33.17 -25.36 12.46
C LYS A 77 32.66 -26.81 12.56
N SER A 78 33.09 -27.65 11.64
CA SER A 78 33.68 -28.96 11.92
C SER A 78 34.38 -29.49 10.68
#